data_AF-X0SM06-F1
#
_entry.id   AF-X0SM06-F1
#
_cell.length_a   1.000
_cell.length_b   1.000
_cell.length_c   1.000
_cell.angle_alpha   90.00
_cell.angle_beta   90.00
_cell.angle_gamma   90.00
#
_symmetry.space_group_name_H-M   'P 1'
#
loop_
_entity.id
_entity.type
_entity.pdbx_description
1 polymer ?
#
loop_
_entity_poly.entity_id
_entity_poly.type
_entity_poly.pdbx_seq_one_letter_code
_entity_poly.pdbx_strand_id
1 'polypeptide(L)' 'MAKGKNVLTTGDVAKMCNVAPRTVSKWFDSGKLKGYRIPGSKDRRI' A
#
# COMPACT_ATOMS: atom_id res chain seq x y z
N MET A 1 13.20 17.73 8.02
CA MET A 1 11.81 17.82 7.52
C MET A 1 11.26 16.40 7.42
N ALA A 2 10.72 15.85 8.52
CA ALA A 2 10.14 14.51 8.53
C ALA A 2 8.79 14.57 7.82
N LYS A 3 8.80 14.27 6.51
CA LYS A 3 7.61 14.26 5.65
C LYS A 3 6.61 13.28 6.28
N GLY A 4 5.43 13.79 6.61
CA GLY A 4 4.40 13.11 7.39
C GLY A 4 4.07 11.72 6.86
N LYS A 5 3.50 10.89 7.74
CA LYS A 5 3.04 9.52 7.49
C LYS A 5 2.10 9.50 6.26
N ASN A 6 2.67 9.45 5.06
CA ASN A 6 1.95 9.36 3.80
C ASN A 6 1.54 7.91 3.63
N VAL A 7 0.45 7.57 4.30
CA VAL A 7 -0.24 6.33 4.07
C VAL A 7 -0.84 6.40 2.66
N LEU A 8 -0.27 5.62 1.76
CA LEU A 8 -0.70 5.43 0.40
C LEU A 8 -1.66 4.25 0.34
N THR A 9 -2.65 4.33 -0.53
CA THR A 9 -3.46 3.16 -0.85
C THR A 9 -2.69 2.25 -1.81
N THR A 10 -3.11 0.99 -1.91
CA THR A 10 -2.61 0.09 -2.96
C THR A 10 -2.79 0.65 -4.37
N GLY A 11 -3.82 1.48 -4.58
CA GLY A 11 -4.08 2.16 -5.85
C GLY A 11 -3.10 3.30 -6.12
N ASP A 12 -2.73 4.06 -5.09
CA ASP A 12 -1.77 5.16 -5.23
C ASP A 12 -0.37 4.63 -5.53
N VAL A 13 0.06 3.57 -4.83
CA VAL A 13 1.33 2.88 -5.09
C VAL A 13 1.33 2.30 -6.51
N ALA A 14 0.20 1.74 -6.96
CA ALA A 14 0.06 1.22 -8.32
C ALA A 14 0.26 2.32 -9.38
N LYS A 15 -0.36 3.49 -9.19
CA LYS A 15 -0.20 4.65 -10.10
C LYS A 15 1.21 5.22 -10.06
N MET A 16 1.80 5.36 -8.87
CA MET A 16 3.14 5.91 -8.70
C MET A 16 4.21 5.02 -9.34
N CYS A 17 4.09 3.70 -9.16
CA CYS A 17 5.03 2.74 -9.74
C CYS A 17 4.65 2.31 -11.16
N ASN A 18 3.55 2.82 -11.72
CA ASN A 18 2.97 2.42 -13.00
C ASN A 18 2.82 0.89 -13.13
N VAL A 19 2.40 0.23 -12.05
CA VAL A 19 2.18 -1.22 -12.00
C VAL A 19 0.71 -1.53 -11.77
N ALA A 20 0.28 -2.72 -12.16
CA ALA A 20 -1.07 -3.17 -11.85
C ALA A 20 -1.29 -3.31 -10.31
N PRO A 21 -2.48 -2.98 -9.77
CA PRO A 21 -2.78 -3.11 -8.34
C PRO A 21 -2.59 -4.52 -7.76
N ARG A 22 -2.71 -5.55 -8.61
CA ARG A 22 -2.40 -6.95 -8.27
C ARG A 22 -0.92 -7.15 -7.88
N THR A 23 -0.01 -6.39 -8.50
CA THR A 23 1.43 -6.43 -8.21
C THR A 23 1.71 -5.85 -6.84
N VAL A 24 1.09 -4.70 -6.52
CA VAL A 24 1.18 -4.08 -5.19
C VAL A 24 0.57 -4.98 -4.12
N SER A 25 -0.55 -5.63 -4.41
CA SER A 25 -1.17 -6.62 -3.51
C SER A 25 -0.22 -7.79 -3.23
N LYS A 26 0.45 -8.32 -4.28
CA LYS A 26 1.49 -9.35 -4.11
C LYS A 26 2.66 -8.86 -3.26
N TRP A 27 3.13 -7.64 -3.44
CA TRP A 27 4.21 -7.08 -2.62
C TRP A 27 3.80 -6.93 -1.16
N PHE A 28 2.55 -6.56 -0.90
CA PHE A 28 1.99 -6.52 0.46
C PHE A 28 1.91 -7.92 1.08
N ASP A 29 1.34 -8.90 0.39
CA ASP A 29 1.24 -10.29 0.88
C ASP A 29 2.63 -10.96 1.00
N SER A 30 3.61 -10.54 0.19
CA SER A 30 5.01 -11.00 0.31
C SER A 30 5.81 -10.26 1.40
N GLY A 31 5.21 -9.30 2.11
CA GLY A 31 5.90 -8.50 3.12
C GLY A 31 6.92 -7.49 2.58
N LYS A 32 6.96 -7.26 1.26
CA LYS A 32 7.85 -6.26 0.62
C LYS A 32 7.37 -4.82 0.84
N LEU A 33 6.07 -4.63 1.09
CA LEU A 33 5.49 -3.34 1.43
C LEU A 33 5.10 -3.34 2.91
N LYS A 34 5.61 -2.37 3.67
CA LYS A 34 5.18 -2.12 5.04
C LYS A 34 3.84 -1.41 5.00
N GLY A 35 2.84 -1.99 5.63
CA GLY A 35 1.52 -1.42 5.75
C GLY A 35 0.70 -2.21 6.76
N TYR A 36 -0.48 -1.72 7.08
CA TYR A 36 -1.39 -2.36 8.01
C TYR A 36 -2.79 -2.46 7.40
N ARG A 37 -3.51 -3.49 7.79
CA ARG A 37 -4.93 -3.63 7.48
C ARG A 37 -5.72 -2.83 8.51
N ILE A 38 -6.74 -2.11 8.06
CA ILE A 38 -7.63 -1.41 8.99
C ILE A 38 -8.49 -2.48 9.68
N PRO A 39 -8.43 -2.62 11.02
CA PRO A 39 -9.29 -3.56 11.72
C PRO A 39 -10.75 -3.15 11.51
N GLY A 40 -11.58 -4.08 11.04
CA GLY A 40 -12.99 -3.81 10.72
C GLY A 40 -13.25 -3.31 9.29
N SER A 41 -12.21 -3.07 8.47
CA SER A 41 -12.38 -2.84 7.03
C SER A 41 -11.49 -3.78 6.20
N LYS A 42 -11.85 -3.97 4.93
CA LYS A 42 -10.99 -4.69 3.96
C LYS A 42 -9.86 -3.81 3.41
N ASP A 43 -9.83 -2.54 3.78
CA ASP A 43 -8.86 -1.57 3.28
C ASP A 43 -7.45 -1.81 3.82
N ARG A 44 -6.47 -1.67 2.93
CA ARG A 44 -5.04 -1.81 3.19
C ARG A 44 -4.38 -0.43 3.08
N ARG A 45 -3.63 -0.06 4.11
CA ARG A 45 -2.90 1.21 4.20
C ARG A 45 -1.41 0.93 4.19
N ILE A 46 -0.69 1.49 3.22
CA ILE A 46 0.72 1.20 2.92
C ILE A 46 1.54 2.48 3.06
#